data_AF-A0A536LBK0-F1
#
_entry.id   AF-A0A536LBK0-F1
#
_cell.length_a   1.000
_cell.length_b   1.000
_cell.length_c   1.000
_cell.angle_alpha   90.00
_cell.angle_beta   90.00
_cell.angle_gamma   90.00
#
_symmetry.space_group_name_H-M   'P 1'
#
loop_
_entity.id
_entity.type
_entity.pdbx_description
1 polymer ?
#
loop_
_entity_poly.entity_id
_entity_poly.type
_entity_poly.pdbx_seq_one_letter_code
_entity_poly.pdbx_strand_id
1 'polypeptide(L)' 'MGEFVKVAAASEIPPGEMTIVDVDGREIAIANLNGEFVAFQNECTHRGGPLGEG' A
#
# COMPACT_ATOMS: atom_id res chain seq x y z
N MET A 1 0.31 12.98 17.00
CA MET A 1 0.66 11.54 16.88
C MET A 1 -0.33 10.95 15.90
N GLY A 2 0.12 10.17 14.92
CA GLY A 2 -0.79 9.49 13.99
C GLY A 2 -1.50 8.32 14.69
N GLU A 3 -2.66 7.92 14.17
CA GLU A 3 -3.39 6.74 14.60
C GLU A 3 -3.05 5.56 13.69
N PHE A 4 -3.02 4.34 14.24
CA PHE A 4 -2.80 3.14 13.47
C PHE A 4 -4.14 2.60 12.96
N VAL A 5 -4.23 2.37 11.65
CA VAL A 5 -5.41 1.81 11.00
C VAL A 5 -5.10 0.39 10.53
N LYS A 6 -5.95 -0.57 10.87
CA LYS A 6 -5.86 -1.94 10.36
C LYS A 6 -6.41 -1.98 8.93
N VAL A 7 -5.58 -2.37 7.98
CA VAL A 7 -5.92 -2.32 6.55
C VAL A 7 -5.85 -3.67 5.84
N ALA A 8 -5.01 -4.60 6.29
CA ALA A 8 -4.89 -5.96 5.76
C ALA A 8 -4.20 -6.89 6.77
N ALA A 9 -4.33 -8.19 6.59
CA ALA A 9 -3.50 -9.21 7.20
C ALA A 9 -2.26 -9.50 6.34
N ALA A 10 -1.14 -9.85 6.96
CA ALA A 10 0.10 -10.19 6.26
C ALA A 10 -0.05 -11.36 5.27
N SER A 11 -1.00 -12.27 5.52
CA SER A 11 -1.32 -13.38 4.61
C SER A 11 -2.03 -12.96 3.33
N GLU A 12 -2.60 -11.76 3.28
CA GLU A 12 -3.30 -11.21 2.11
C GLU A 12 -2.33 -10.53 1.13
N ILE A 13 -1.09 -10.27 1.54
CA ILE A 13 -0.05 -9.66 0.71
C ILE A 13 1.19 -10.56 0.76
N PRO A 14 1.27 -11.60 -0.08
CA PRO A 14 2.45 -12.47 -0.13
C PRO A 14 3.74 -11.72 -0.46
N PRO A 15 4.92 -12.28 -0.14
CA PRO A 15 6.20 -11.73 -0.58
C PRO A 15 6.25 -11.46 -2.10
N GLY A 16 6.64 -10.24 -2.47
CA GLY A 16 6.71 -9.80 -3.87
C GLY A 16 5.39 -9.24 -4.42
N GLU A 17 4.31 -9.25 -3.64
CA GLU A 17 3.04 -8.66 -4.03
C GLU A 17 2.80 -7.32 -3.35
N MET A 18 1.82 -6.60 -3.89
CA MET A 18 1.34 -5.34 -3.36
C MET A 18 -0.18 -5.28 -3.37
N THR A 19 -0.73 -4.45 -2.49
CA THR A 19 -2.16 -4.16 -2.44
C THR A 19 -2.39 -2.66 -2.30
N ILE A 20 -3.57 -2.22 -2.68
CA ILE A 20 -4.02 -0.83 -2.53
C ILE A 20 -5.14 -0.83 -1.47
N VAL A 21 -5.01 0.06 -0.50
CA VAL A 21 -6.01 0.25 0.57
C VAL A 21 -6.43 1.71 0.62
N ASP A 22 -7.70 1.94 0.95
CA ASP A 22 -8.21 3.29 1.25
C ASP A 22 -8.11 3.55 2.75
N VAL A 23 -7.49 4.67 3.11
CA VAL A 23 -7.44 5.18 4.49
C VAL A 23 -7.89 6.63 4.48
N ASP A 24 -9.08 6.89 5.01
CA ASP A 24 -9.69 8.23 5.04
C ASP A 24 -9.76 8.91 3.66
N GLY A 25 -10.09 8.16 2.60
CA GLY A 25 -10.19 8.67 1.23
C GLY A 25 -8.84 8.87 0.54
N ARG A 26 -7.76 8.29 1.09
CA ARG A 26 -6.43 8.27 0.47
C ARG A 26 -6.05 6.86 0.09
N GLU A 27 -5.70 6.66 -1.17
CA GLU A 27 -5.18 5.40 -1.65
C GLU A 27 -3.71 5.24 -1.26
N ILE A 28 -3.43 4.19 -0.49
CA ILE A 28 -2.11 3.82 -0.02
C ILE A 28 -1.76 2.46 -0.64
N ALA A 29 -0.62 2.40 -1.33
CA ALA A 29 -0.04 1.15 -1.79
C ALA A 29 0.83 0.54 -0.67
N ILE A 30 0.65 -0.76 -0.43
CA ILE A 30 1.43 -1.53 0.54
C ILE A 30 2.13 -2.66 -0.22
N ALA A 31 3.46 -2.69 -0.17
CA ALA A 31 4.26 -3.75 -0.79
C ALA A 31 4.91 -4.63 0.27
N ASN A 32 4.95 -5.94 0.02
CA ASN A 32 5.66 -6.91 0.85
C ASN A 32 7.01 -7.27 0.21
N LEU A 33 8.10 -6.74 0.77
CA LEU A 33 9.48 -7.01 0.39
C LEU A 33 10.03 -8.18 1.23
N ASN A 34 9.61 -9.41 0.92
CA ASN A 34 10.09 -10.62 1.62
C ASN A 34 9.89 -10.62 3.15
N GLY A 35 8.76 -10.10 3.61
CA GLY A 35 8.36 -10.01 5.01
C GLY A 35 8.47 -8.59 5.60
N GLU A 36 9.12 -7.67 4.89
CA GLU A 36 9.14 -6.25 5.24
C GLU A 36 8.03 -5.51 4.48
N PHE A 37 7.16 -4.80 5.21
CA PHE A 37 6.05 -4.07 4.62
C PHE A 37 6.38 -2.59 4.51
N VAL A 38 6.24 -2.04 3.31
CA VAL A 38 6.40 -0.61 3.03
C VAL A 38 5.09 -0.03 2.53
N ALA A 39 4.73 1.15 3.01
CA ALA A 39 3.51 1.86 2.62
C ALA A 39 3.87 3.22 1.98
N PHE A 40 3.25 3.52 0.85
CA PHE A 40 3.47 4.76 0.10
C PHE A 40 2.18 5.21 -0.59
N GLN A 41 2.11 6.48 -0.98
CA GLN A 41 0.94 7.00 -1.70
C GLN A 41 0.78 6.26 -3.03
N ASN A 42 -0.44 5.84 -3.36
CA ASN A 42 -0.72 5.12 -4.61
C ASN A 42 -0.66 6.03 -5.85
N GLU A 43 -0.50 7.34 -5.68
CA GLU A 43 -0.48 8.30 -6.78
C GLU A 43 0.94 8.46 -7.36
N CYS A 44 1.12 8.13 -8.65
CA CYS A 44 2.36 8.38 -9.35
C CYS A 44 2.61 9.89 -9.50
N THR A 45 3.73 10.40 -8.98
CA THR A 45 4.09 11.82 -9.06
C THR A 45 4.32 12.36 -10.47
N HIS A 46 4.49 11.48 -11.47
CA HIS A 46 4.64 11.88 -12.87
C HIS A 46 3.30 12.08 -13.61
N ARG A 47 2.33 11.17 -13.39
CA ARG A 47 1.11 11.07 -14.21
C ARG A 47 -0.19 10.85 -13.43
N GLY A 48 -0.11 10.71 -12.11
CA GLY A 48 -1.27 10.47 -11.23
C GLY A 48 -1.91 9.08 -11.35
N GLY A 49 -1.28 8.14 -12.05
CA GLY A 49 -1.77 6.75 -12.14
C GLY A 49 -1.46 5.93 -10.88
N PRO A 50 -2.18 4.81 -10.66
CA PRO A 50 -1.97 3.93 -9.52
C PRO A 50 -0.61 3.25 -9.59
N LEU A 51 0.26 3.49 -8.60
CA LEU A 51 1.55 2.81 -8.45
C LEU A 51 1.38 1.34 -8.04
N GLY A 52 0.23 1.00 -7.46
CA GLY A 52 -0.14 -0.34 -7.02
C GLY A 52 -0.43 -1.36 -8.11
N GLU A 53 -0.47 -0.93 -9.37
CA GLU A 53 -0.81 -1.77 -10.53
C GLU A 53 0.39 -1.94 -11.50
N GLY A 54 1.58 -1.49 -11.08
CA GLY A 54 2.80 -1.41 -11.89
C GLY A 54 3.71 -2.63 -11.86
#